data_AF-X6M1I9-F1
#
_entry.id   AF-X6M1I9-F1
#
_cell.length_a   1.000
_cell.length_b   1.000
_cell.length_c   1.000
_cell.angle_alpha   90.00
_cell.angle_beta   90.00
_cell.angle_gamma   90.00
#
_symmetry.space_group_name_H-M   'P 1'
#
loop_
_entity.id
_entity.type
_entity.pdbx_description
1 polymer ?
#
loop_
_entity_poly.entity_id
_entity_poly.type
_entity_poly.pdbx_seq_one_letter_code
_entity_poly.pdbx_strand_id
1 'polypeptide(L)'
;AVLQFESGGENNLKDLYETVLIETPIGKYFEKFLESQNILAKKDGMETFQRIFNEEDIDLITNTVLKYWLEDFYRFCEGLGGDTATIMKELLEFEADKRAILVMIHTNNTELNQIARQKERQRLFCSFGSLYYEGIFKFASCNDETMLKDILSKYSRFAKMWSDAERNAGDNDIADALQFELEKEDVRLNALAFEGQAHLAAFYAFAKLKAVERTNIRWIAECINAGKKHEIESKLIHIFKRQQ
;
A
#
# COMPACT_ATOMS: atom_id res chain seq x y z
N ALA A 1 17.98 -15.43 -23.76
CA ALA A 1 19.18 -15.12 -22.97
C ALA A 1 18.72 -14.40 -21.71
N VAL A 2 19.12 -14.85 -20.52
CA VAL A 2 18.87 -14.10 -19.29
C VAL A 2 19.79 -12.88 -19.34
N LEU A 3 19.23 -11.68 -19.48
CA LEU A 3 20.00 -10.43 -19.43
C LEU A 3 20.50 -10.28 -17.99
N GLN A 4 21.78 -10.62 -17.76
CA GLN A 4 22.47 -10.27 -16.53
C GLN A 4 22.95 -8.83 -16.67
N PHE A 5 22.36 -7.92 -15.91
CA PHE A 5 22.83 -6.55 -15.81
C PHE A 5 24.06 -6.54 -14.88
N GLU A 6 25.25 -6.29 -15.44
CA GLU A 6 26.46 -6.10 -14.65
C GLU A 6 26.36 -4.74 -13.92
N SER A 7 26.43 -4.80 -12.59
CA SER A 7 26.42 -3.62 -11.72
C SER A 7 27.73 -2.85 -11.85
N GLY A 8 27.86 -1.96 -12.85
CA GLY A 8 29.08 -1.17 -13.00
C GLY A 8 29.11 -0.04 -14.03
N GLY A 9 28.10 0.14 -14.89
CA GLY A 9 28.11 1.20 -15.90
C GLY A 9 27.17 2.37 -15.57
N GLU A 10 27.62 3.61 -15.81
CA GLU A 10 26.82 4.85 -15.63
C GLU A 10 25.47 4.83 -16.38
N ASN A 11 25.27 3.98 -17.39
CA ASN A 11 24.05 3.89 -18.21
C ASN A 11 23.08 2.73 -17.87
N ASN A 12 23.33 1.96 -16.81
CA ASN A 12 22.57 0.72 -16.53
C ASN A 12 21.04 0.95 -16.36
N LEU A 13 20.66 2.07 -15.75
CA LEU A 13 19.25 2.44 -15.53
C LEU A 13 18.52 2.88 -16.82
N LYS A 14 19.25 3.48 -17.76
CA LYS A 14 18.73 3.84 -19.09
C LYS A 14 18.40 2.59 -19.88
N ASP A 15 19.36 1.68 -19.93
CA ASP A 15 19.22 0.43 -20.66
C ASP A 15 18.10 -0.42 -20.04
N LEU A 16 17.96 -0.41 -18.70
CA LEU A 16 16.83 -1.04 -18.01
C LEU A 16 15.48 -0.43 -18.42
N TYR A 17 15.37 0.91 -18.44
CA TYR A 17 14.12 1.58 -18.82
C TYR A 17 13.76 1.34 -20.29
N GLU A 18 14.69 1.61 -21.20
CA GLU A 18 14.46 1.53 -22.65
C GLU A 18 14.30 0.08 -23.15
N THR A 19 15.01 -0.88 -22.55
CA THR A 19 15.00 -2.27 -23.02
C THR A 19 13.92 -3.11 -22.35
N VAL A 20 13.62 -2.86 -21.07
CA VAL A 20 12.74 -3.74 -20.28
C VAL A 20 11.44 -3.06 -19.90
N LEU A 21 11.50 -1.85 -19.34
CA LEU A 21 10.30 -1.25 -18.76
C LEU A 21 9.28 -0.83 -19.83
N ILE A 22 9.71 -0.35 -20.99
CA ILE A 22 8.81 0.03 -22.10
C ILE A 22 7.94 -1.15 -22.58
N GLU A 23 8.50 -2.36 -22.63
CA GLU A 23 7.79 -3.54 -23.15
C GLU A 23 6.92 -4.24 -22.09
N THR A 24 7.06 -3.86 -20.82
CA THR A 24 6.33 -4.49 -19.72
C THR A 24 5.01 -3.76 -19.41
N PRO A 25 3.97 -4.48 -18.93
CA PRO A 25 2.70 -3.85 -18.54
C PRO A 25 2.82 -2.78 -17.44
N ILE A 26 3.90 -2.80 -16.65
CA ILE A 26 4.18 -1.79 -15.61
C ILE A 26 4.75 -0.48 -16.19
N GLY A 27 5.27 -0.51 -17.42
CA GLY A 27 5.91 0.64 -18.08
C GLY A 27 5.05 1.90 -18.11
N LYS A 28 3.76 1.76 -18.40
CA LYS A 28 2.80 2.88 -18.41
C LYS A 28 2.68 3.63 -17.07
N TYR A 29 2.91 2.95 -15.95
CA TYR A 29 2.88 3.58 -14.63
C TYR A 29 4.19 4.29 -14.31
N PHE A 30 5.31 3.75 -14.78
CA PHE A 30 6.60 4.44 -14.72
C PHE A 30 6.58 5.70 -15.59
N GLU A 31 6.06 5.63 -16.81
CA GLU A 31 5.91 6.79 -17.69
C GLU A 31 5.09 7.90 -17.01
N LYS A 32 3.94 7.55 -16.43
CA LYS A 32 3.11 8.49 -15.66
C LYS A 32 3.84 9.08 -14.45
N PHE A 33 4.70 8.31 -13.78
CA PHE A 33 5.56 8.81 -12.72
C PHE A 33 6.57 9.85 -13.25
N LEU A 34 7.24 9.56 -14.36
CA LEU A 34 8.21 10.47 -14.97
C LEU A 34 7.57 11.76 -15.47
N GLU A 35 6.36 11.69 -16.03
CA GLU A 35 5.53 12.84 -16.36
C GLU A 35 5.22 13.69 -15.13
N SER A 36 4.81 13.05 -14.02
CA SER A 36 4.46 13.76 -12.78
C SER A 36 5.63 14.52 -12.15
N GLN A 37 6.85 14.06 -12.40
CA GLN A 37 8.10 14.70 -11.98
C GLN A 37 8.62 15.72 -13.01
N ASN A 38 7.86 15.95 -14.09
CA ASN A 38 8.19 16.87 -15.18
C ASN A 38 9.57 16.57 -15.81
N ILE A 39 9.93 15.28 -15.89
CA ILE A 39 11.23 14.82 -16.39
C ILE A 39 11.22 14.80 -17.91
N LEU A 40 10.15 14.27 -18.53
CA LEU A 40 10.02 14.17 -19.98
C LEU A 40 10.03 15.54 -20.69
N ALA A 41 9.70 16.62 -19.98
CA ALA A 41 9.71 17.99 -20.51
C ALA A 41 11.08 18.69 -20.37
N LYS A 42 12.02 18.14 -19.58
CA LYS A 42 13.36 18.72 -19.42
C LYS A 42 14.24 18.29 -20.59
N LYS A 43 14.98 19.25 -21.17
CA LYS A 43 16.00 18.97 -22.21
C LYS A 43 17.04 17.93 -21.78
N ASP A 44 17.17 17.75 -20.48
CA ASP A 44 18.07 16.82 -19.82
C ASP A 44 17.29 15.81 -18.94
N GLY A 45 16.21 15.27 -19.52
CA GLY A 45 15.36 14.28 -18.84
C GLY A 45 16.15 13.04 -18.39
N MET A 46 17.27 12.73 -19.05
CA MET A 46 18.08 11.53 -18.77
C MET A 46 18.99 11.69 -17.55
N GLU A 47 19.74 12.79 -17.42
CA GLU A 47 20.53 13.08 -16.21
C GLU A 47 19.58 13.26 -15.01
N THR A 48 18.41 13.88 -15.24
CA THR A 48 17.37 14.02 -14.21
C THR A 48 16.80 12.65 -13.79
N PHE A 49 16.62 11.70 -14.71
CA PHE A 49 16.14 10.35 -14.43
C PHE A 49 17.14 9.56 -13.59
N GLN A 50 18.41 9.56 -13.98
CA GLN A 50 19.49 8.94 -13.19
C GLN A 50 19.59 9.58 -11.81
N ARG A 51 19.52 10.91 -11.75
CA ARG A 51 19.54 11.64 -10.49
C ARG A 51 18.37 11.24 -9.60
N ILE A 52 17.15 11.13 -10.13
CA ILE A 52 15.99 10.69 -9.35
C ILE A 52 16.14 9.26 -8.86
N PHE A 53 16.64 8.32 -9.67
CA PHE A 53 16.87 6.96 -9.16
C PHE A 53 18.02 6.87 -8.14
N ASN A 54 18.95 7.82 -8.16
CA ASN A 54 20.06 7.89 -7.21
C ASN A 54 19.72 8.71 -5.95
N GLU A 55 18.85 9.72 -6.04
CA GLU A 55 18.49 10.67 -4.97
C GLU A 55 17.10 10.41 -4.38
N GLU A 56 16.12 9.95 -5.16
CA GLU A 56 14.81 9.57 -4.65
C GLU A 56 14.85 8.16 -4.04
N ASP A 57 14.10 8.01 -2.95
CA ASP A 57 13.93 6.74 -2.27
C ASP A 57 13.19 5.75 -3.19
N ILE A 58 13.78 4.57 -3.40
CA ILE A 58 13.17 3.47 -4.17
C ILE A 58 11.77 3.15 -3.63
N ASP A 59 11.54 3.33 -2.32
CA ASP A 59 10.24 3.15 -1.71
C ASP A 59 9.22 4.20 -2.18
N LEU A 60 9.64 5.45 -2.41
CA LEU A 60 8.80 6.52 -2.96
C LEU A 60 8.36 6.19 -4.40
N ILE A 61 9.31 5.74 -5.23
CA ILE A 61 9.04 5.31 -6.60
C ILE A 61 8.07 4.13 -6.60
N THR A 62 8.36 3.10 -5.80
CA THR A 62 7.52 1.90 -5.66
C THR A 62 6.11 2.26 -5.23
N ASN A 63 5.97 3.12 -4.22
CA ASN A 63 4.67 3.61 -3.77
C ASN A 63 3.95 4.40 -4.86
N THR A 64 4.63 5.28 -5.58
CA THR A 64 3.98 6.09 -6.62
C THR A 64 3.48 5.22 -7.78
N VAL A 65 4.28 4.25 -8.22
CA VAL A 65 3.89 3.27 -9.24
C VAL A 65 2.70 2.42 -8.77
N LEU A 66 2.74 1.95 -7.52
CA LEU A 66 1.64 1.17 -6.94
C LEU A 66 0.33 1.98 -6.87
N LYS A 67 0.41 3.28 -6.57
CA LYS A 67 -0.77 4.18 -6.62
C LYS A 67 -1.39 4.16 -8.01
N TYR A 68 -0.60 4.36 -9.06
CA TYR A 68 -1.14 4.41 -10.41
C TYR A 68 -1.72 3.08 -10.87
N TRP A 69 -1.11 1.98 -10.46
CA TRP A 69 -1.69 0.66 -10.69
C TRP A 69 -3.02 0.48 -9.98
N LEU A 70 -3.13 0.88 -8.70
CA LEU A 70 -4.39 0.79 -7.94
C LEU A 70 -5.50 1.64 -8.58
N GLU A 71 -5.19 2.87 -9.00
CA GLU A 71 -6.17 3.75 -9.66
C GLU A 71 -6.66 3.18 -11.00
N ASP A 72 -5.77 2.58 -11.78
CA ASP A 72 -6.11 1.95 -13.05
C ASP A 72 -6.90 0.65 -12.85
N PHE A 73 -6.49 -0.18 -11.89
CA PHE A 73 -7.18 -1.42 -11.57
C PHE A 73 -8.57 -1.18 -10.98
N TYR A 74 -8.74 -0.13 -10.19
CA TYR A 74 -10.04 0.33 -9.70
C TYR A 74 -10.99 0.66 -10.86
N ARG A 75 -10.54 1.48 -11.83
CA ARG A 75 -11.31 1.82 -13.04
C ARG A 75 -11.62 0.62 -13.91
N PHE A 76 -10.67 -0.31 -14.04
CA PHE A 76 -10.89 -1.56 -14.75
C PHE A 76 -12.03 -2.37 -14.10
N CYS A 77 -12.01 -2.52 -12.78
CA CYS A 77 -13.06 -3.24 -12.05
C CYS A 77 -14.43 -2.55 -12.19
N GLU A 78 -14.48 -1.21 -12.13
CA GLU A 78 -15.71 -0.46 -12.41
C GLU A 78 -16.24 -0.73 -13.83
N GLY A 79 -15.36 -0.84 -14.82
CA GLY A 79 -15.71 -1.16 -16.21
C GLY A 79 -16.27 -2.58 -16.42
N LEU A 80 -15.98 -3.53 -15.53
CA LEU A 80 -16.54 -4.89 -15.59
C LEU A 80 -18.03 -4.95 -15.18
N GLY A 81 -18.45 -4.04 -14.30
CA GLY A 81 -19.82 -3.99 -13.77
C GLY A 81 -20.23 -5.21 -12.92
N GLY A 82 -21.52 -5.27 -12.61
CA GLY A 82 -22.15 -6.34 -11.83
C GLY A 82 -21.55 -6.52 -10.43
N ASP A 83 -21.67 -7.74 -9.90
CA ASP A 83 -21.18 -8.08 -8.56
C ASP A 83 -19.65 -7.96 -8.44
N THR A 84 -18.93 -8.18 -9.55
CA THR A 84 -17.47 -8.00 -9.59
C THR A 84 -17.09 -6.57 -9.26
N ALA A 85 -17.72 -5.58 -9.90
CA ALA A 85 -17.44 -4.18 -9.63
C ALA A 85 -17.81 -3.79 -8.20
N THR A 86 -18.99 -4.20 -7.71
CA THR A 86 -19.46 -3.86 -6.35
C THR A 86 -18.53 -4.42 -5.28
N ILE A 87 -18.13 -5.69 -5.38
CA ILE A 87 -17.27 -6.33 -4.38
C ILE A 87 -15.84 -5.78 -4.49
N MET A 88 -15.27 -5.69 -5.70
CA MET A 88 -13.92 -5.16 -5.87
C MET A 88 -13.79 -3.71 -5.44
N LYS A 89 -14.83 -2.90 -5.63
CA LYS A 89 -14.84 -1.50 -5.18
C LYS A 89 -14.58 -1.40 -3.68
N GLU A 90 -15.33 -2.12 -2.86
CA GLU A 90 -15.15 -2.14 -1.40
C GLU A 90 -13.75 -2.61 -1.00
N LEU A 91 -13.23 -3.67 -1.64
CA LEU A 91 -11.89 -4.20 -1.35
C LEU A 91 -10.79 -3.19 -1.70
N LEU A 92 -10.89 -2.53 -2.86
CA LEU A 92 -9.87 -1.60 -3.34
C LEU A 92 -9.95 -0.25 -2.63
N GLU A 93 -11.15 0.25 -2.31
CA GLU A 93 -11.32 1.47 -1.50
C GLU A 93 -10.66 1.30 -0.14
N PHE A 94 -10.87 0.15 0.51
CA PHE A 94 -10.20 -0.15 1.77
C PHE A 94 -8.67 -0.29 1.60
N GLU A 95 -8.18 -0.93 0.54
CA GLU A 95 -6.73 -1.04 0.28
C GLU A 95 -6.10 0.35 0.09
N ALA A 96 -6.77 1.25 -0.64
CA ALA A 96 -6.32 2.63 -0.84
C ALA A 96 -6.28 3.41 0.48
N ASP A 97 -7.35 3.32 1.28
CA ASP A 97 -7.43 4.02 2.57
C ASP A 97 -6.41 3.47 3.59
N LYS A 98 -6.30 2.13 3.71
CA LYS A 98 -5.28 1.45 4.52
C LYS A 98 -3.89 1.95 4.16
N ARG A 99 -3.57 1.97 2.87
CA ARG A 99 -2.27 2.44 2.40
C ARG A 99 -2.04 3.92 2.75
N ALA A 100 -3.05 4.77 2.60
CA ALA A 100 -2.94 6.18 2.97
C ALA A 100 -2.66 6.37 4.46
N ILE A 101 -3.34 5.62 5.33
CA ILE A 101 -3.11 5.64 6.78
C ILE A 101 -1.69 5.15 7.13
N LEU A 102 -1.25 4.04 6.52
CA LEU A 102 0.09 3.49 6.76
C LEU A 102 1.21 4.44 6.29
N VAL A 103 1.01 5.13 5.16
CA VAL A 103 1.95 6.18 4.74
C VAL A 103 1.99 7.30 5.77
N MET A 104 0.86 7.74 6.31
CA MET A 104 0.83 8.82 7.30
C MET A 104 1.55 8.43 8.60
N ILE A 105 1.31 7.23 9.12
CA ILE A 105 1.89 6.82 10.40
C ILE A 105 3.39 6.49 10.28
N HIS A 106 3.81 5.79 9.22
CA HIS A 106 5.22 5.42 9.04
C HIS A 106 6.11 6.58 8.58
N THR A 107 5.53 7.60 7.93
CA THR A 107 6.32 8.78 7.54
C THR A 107 6.44 9.82 8.64
N ASN A 108 5.74 9.67 9.78
CA ASN A 108 5.67 10.66 10.85
C ASN A 108 7.06 11.15 11.33
N ASN A 109 8.02 10.24 11.44
CA ASN A 109 9.39 10.54 11.89
C ASN A 109 10.42 10.64 10.74
N THR A 110 9.97 10.81 9.49
CA THR A 110 10.84 10.86 8.30
C THR A 110 10.88 12.25 7.66
N GLU A 111 11.81 12.47 6.73
CA GLU A 111 11.89 13.73 5.97
C GLU A 111 10.63 14.03 5.15
N LEU A 112 9.82 13.01 4.83
CA LEU A 112 8.57 13.18 4.09
C LEU A 112 7.47 13.90 4.91
N ASN A 113 7.58 13.94 6.23
CA ASN A 113 6.69 14.74 7.09
C ASN A 113 7.09 16.22 7.14
N GLN A 114 8.24 16.60 6.57
CA GLN A 114 8.66 18.00 6.54
C GLN A 114 7.79 18.81 5.56
N ILE A 115 7.51 20.07 5.92
CA ILE A 115 6.70 21.00 5.11
C ILE A 115 7.22 21.09 3.66
N ALA A 116 8.54 21.04 3.47
CA ALA A 116 9.17 21.10 2.16
C ALA A 116 8.76 19.93 1.24
N ARG A 117 8.55 18.72 1.79
CA ARG A 117 8.26 17.48 1.06
C ARG A 117 6.81 17.00 1.21
N GLN A 118 5.97 17.77 1.88
CA GLN A 118 4.54 17.49 2.07
C GLN A 118 3.80 17.23 0.74
N LYS A 119 4.18 17.93 -0.33
CA LYS A 119 3.63 17.71 -1.68
C LYS A 119 3.99 16.32 -2.23
N GLU A 120 5.18 15.82 -1.95
CA GLU A 120 5.62 14.47 -2.35
C GLU A 120 4.81 13.42 -1.61
N ARG A 121 4.64 13.57 -0.28
CA ARG A 121 3.79 12.68 0.53
C ARG A 121 2.35 12.64 0.00
N GLN A 122 1.78 13.79 -0.34
CA GLN A 122 0.42 13.88 -0.90
C GLN A 122 0.27 13.17 -2.25
N ARG A 123 1.34 13.10 -3.05
CA ARG A 123 1.32 12.37 -4.34
C ARG A 123 1.19 10.86 -4.15
N LEU A 124 1.50 10.31 -2.97
CA LEU A 124 1.42 8.87 -2.69
C LEU A 124 -0.01 8.35 -2.52
N PHE A 125 -0.97 9.23 -2.20
CA PHE A 125 -2.35 8.84 -1.94
C PHE A 125 -3.14 8.60 -3.22
N CYS A 126 -3.91 7.51 -3.25
CA CYS A 126 -4.85 7.22 -4.33
C CYS A 126 -5.97 8.28 -4.41
N SER A 127 -6.49 8.48 -5.62
CA SER A 127 -7.57 9.43 -5.89
C SER A 127 -8.98 8.80 -5.75
N PHE A 128 -9.12 7.78 -4.89
CA PHE A 128 -10.34 7.03 -4.59
C PHE A 128 -10.23 6.41 -3.18
N GLY A 129 -11.32 5.86 -2.65
CA GLY A 129 -11.40 5.40 -1.26
C GLY A 129 -12.35 6.25 -0.43
N SER A 130 -12.69 5.79 0.77
CA SER A 130 -13.60 6.51 1.66
C SER A 130 -12.95 7.74 2.31
N LEU A 131 -11.62 7.77 2.42
CA LEU A 131 -10.89 8.94 2.90
C LEU A 131 -10.76 10.03 1.82
N TYR A 132 -10.90 9.69 0.55
CA TYR A 132 -10.87 10.65 -0.55
C TYR A 132 -12.22 11.34 -0.70
N TYR A 133 -12.34 12.68 -0.78
CA TYR A 133 -11.28 13.69 -0.83
C TYR A 133 -10.94 14.30 0.55
N GLU A 134 -11.93 14.44 1.44
CA GLU A 134 -11.83 15.29 2.63
C GLU A 134 -10.77 14.83 3.65
N GLY A 135 -10.63 13.52 3.87
CA GLY A 135 -9.65 12.94 4.78
C GLY A 135 -8.23 13.15 4.26
N ILE A 136 -7.99 12.82 2.99
CA ILE A 136 -6.71 13.02 2.31
C ILE A 136 -6.30 14.50 2.29
N PHE A 137 -7.24 15.40 2.06
CA PHE A 137 -6.98 16.84 2.11
C PHE A 137 -6.46 17.27 3.49
N LYS A 138 -7.03 16.74 4.58
CA LYS A 138 -6.59 17.03 5.95
C LYS A 138 -5.25 16.38 6.30
N PHE A 139 -4.87 15.27 5.66
CA PHE A 139 -3.53 14.67 5.81
C PHE A 139 -2.41 15.62 5.39
N ALA A 140 -2.71 16.66 4.61
CA ALA A 140 -1.74 17.69 4.32
C ALA A 140 -1.28 18.33 5.63
N SER A 141 -2.19 18.86 6.43
CA SER A 141 -1.87 19.53 7.70
C SER A 141 -1.54 18.58 8.87
N CYS A 142 -1.56 17.26 8.65
CA CYS A 142 -1.34 16.27 9.70
C CYS A 142 0.16 16.03 9.91
N ASN A 143 0.65 16.39 11.09
CA ASN A 143 2.09 16.32 11.42
C ASN A 143 2.41 15.35 12.56
N ASP A 144 1.39 14.82 13.23
CA ASP A 144 1.55 13.87 14.33
C ASP A 144 0.39 12.85 14.35
N GLU A 145 0.55 11.81 15.19
CA GLU A 145 -0.42 10.73 15.37
C GLU A 145 -1.74 11.19 16.02
N THR A 146 -1.70 12.24 16.84
CA THR A 146 -2.91 12.76 17.51
C THR A 146 -3.83 13.43 16.50
N MET A 147 -3.26 14.23 15.59
CA MET A 147 -3.98 14.81 14.46
C MET A 147 -4.51 13.73 13.52
N LEU A 148 -3.73 12.66 13.29
CA LEU A 148 -4.17 11.53 12.47
C LEU A 148 -5.39 10.86 13.09
N LYS A 149 -5.35 10.57 14.40
CA LYS A 149 -6.49 10.03 15.17
C LYS A 149 -7.72 10.91 15.04
N ASP A 150 -7.58 12.22 15.21
CA ASP A 150 -8.69 13.17 15.12
C ASP A 150 -9.33 13.18 13.74
N ILE A 151 -8.53 13.08 12.67
CA ILE A 151 -9.05 12.97 11.30
C ILE A 151 -9.81 11.64 11.13
N LEU A 152 -9.22 10.52 11.58
CA LEU A 152 -9.81 9.19 11.45
C LEU A 152 -11.05 8.98 12.33
N SER A 153 -11.20 9.74 13.42
CA SER A 153 -12.37 9.70 14.31
C SER A 153 -13.70 9.96 13.60
N LYS A 154 -13.67 10.69 12.48
CA LYS A 154 -14.84 11.00 11.64
C LYS A 154 -15.33 9.80 10.83
N TYR A 155 -14.51 8.76 10.70
CA TYR A 155 -14.77 7.57 9.92
C TYR A 155 -14.94 6.38 10.86
N SER A 156 -16.18 5.97 11.11
CA SER A 156 -16.51 4.97 12.13
C SER A 156 -15.66 3.69 12.06
N ARG A 157 -15.36 3.20 10.85
CA ARG A 157 -14.49 2.03 10.62
C ARG A 157 -13.08 2.26 11.16
N PHE A 158 -12.43 3.35 10.75
CA PHE A 158 -11.06 3.68 11.16
C PHE A 158 -10.97 4.10 12.63
N ALA A 159 -11.97 4.83 13.14
CA ALA A 159 -12.08 5.19 14.56
C ALA A 159 -12.10 3.95 15.46
N LYS A 160 -12.86 2.92 15.06
CA LYS A 160 -12.92 1.65 15.78
C LYS A 160 -11.57 0.94 15.75
N MET A 161 -10.95 0.79 14.57
CA MET A 161 -9.64 0.13 14.45
C MET A 161 -8.55 0.86 15.24
N TRP A 162 -8.57 2.20 15.27
CA TRP A 162 -7.67 2.98 16.11
C TRP A 162 -7.89 2.69 17.60
N SER A 163 -9.14 2.69 18.06
CA SER A 163 -9.44 2.36 19.46
C SER A 163 -9.04 0.92 19.83
N ASP A 164 -9.16 -0.03 18.91
CA ASP A 164 -8.75 -1.41 19.13
C ASP A 164 -7.20 -1.50 19.15
N ALA A 165 -6.51 -0.75 18.28
CA ALA A 165 -5.06 -0.63 18.28
C ALA A 165 -4.53 -0.03 19.61
N GLU A 166 -5.14 1.02 20.14
CA GLU A 166 -4.76 1.60 21.43
C GLU A 166 -4.90 0.62 22.61
N ARG A 167 -5.92 -0.25 22.55
CA ARG A 167 -6.11 -1.29 23.57
C ARG A 167 -5.09 -2.41 23.45
N ASN A 168 -4.69 -2.75 22.22
CA ASN A 168 -3.81 -3.88 21.91
C ASN A 168 -2.32 -3.50 21.92
N ALA A 169 -1.99 -2.22 21.74
CA ALA A 169 -0.62 -1.74 21.71
C ALA A 169 0.09 -2.02 23.04
N GLY A 170 -0.55 -1.72 24.18
CA GLY A 170 0.12 -1.80 25.49
C GLY A 170 1.34 -0.88 25.51
N ASP A 171 2.53 -1.46 25.66
CA ASP A 171 3.83 -0.75 25.59
C ASP A 171 4.45 -0.74 24.17
N ASN A 172 3.82 -1.39 23.19
CA ASN A 172 4.30 -1.43 21.80
C ASN A 172 3.94 -0.16 21.02
N ASP A 173 4.61 0.03 19.90
CA ASP A 173 4.32 1.12 18.96
C ASP A 173 2.88 1.03 18.45
N ILE A 174 2.15 2.15 18.54
CA ILE A 174 0.79 2.28 18.01
C ILE A 174 0.75 2.05 16.49
N ALA A 175 1.85 2.34 15.78
CA ALA A 175 1.98 2.08 14.35
C ALA A 175 1.82 0.59 14.03
N ASP A 176 2.56 -0.26 14.75
CA ASP A 176 2.50 -1.72 14.60
C ASP A 176 1.11 -2.26 14.96
N ALA A 177 0.52 -1.78 16.05
CA ALA A 177 -0.81 -2.20 16.49
C ALA A 177 -1.90 -1.78 15.48
N LEU A 178 -1.82 -0.56 14.95
CA LEU A 178 -2.76 -0.05 13.94
C LEU A 178 -2.62 -0.81 12.62
N GLN A 179 -1.39 -1.09 12.18
CA GLN A 179 -1.15 -1.92 11.00
C GLN A 179 -1.81 -3.29 11.16
N PHE A 180 -1.64 -3.93 12.32
CA PHE A 180 -2.25 -5.22 12.59
C PHE A 180 -3.80 -5.18 12.53
N GLU A 181 -4.43 -4.16 13.10
CA GLU A 181 -5.89 -4.02 13.02
C GLU A 181 -6.39 -3.74 11.58
N LEU A 182 -5.64 -2.94 10.81
CA LEU A 182 -5.93 -2.71 9.39
C LEU A 182 -5.80 -3.99 8.56
N GLU A 183 -4.79 -4.82 8.82
CA GLU A 183 -4.60 -6.11 8.14
C GLU A 183 -5.70 -7.11 8.49
N LYS A 184 -6.17 -7.14 9.74
CA LYS A 184 -7.32 -7.96 10.14
C LYS A 184 -8.59 -7.59 9.40
N GLU A 185 -8.86 -6.30 9.24
CA GLU A 185 -10.01 -5.83 8.48
C GLU A 185 -9.87 -6.13 6.97
N ASP A 186 -8.66 -5.98 6.40
CA ASP A 186 -8.38 -6.38 5.01
C ASP A 186 -8.70 -7.88 4.80
N VAL A 187 -8.21 -8.73 5.69
CA VAL A 187 -8.49 -10.18 5.66
C VAL A 187 -9.98 -10.46 5.79
N ARG A 188 -10.68 -9.76 6.70
CA ARG A 188 -12.13 -9.91 6.87
C ARG A 188 -12.90 -9.57 5.60
N LEU A 189 -12.58 -8.45 4.96
CA LEU A 189 -13.22 -8.02 3.72
C LEU A 189 -12.93 -9.00 2.57
N ASN A 190 -11.69 -9.45 2.41
CA ASN A 190 -11.34 -10.46 1.41
C ASN A 190 -12.03 -11.80 1.69
N ALA A 191 -12.21 -12.20 2.95
CA ALA A 191 -12.96 -13.41 3.29
C ALA A 191 -14.45 -13.29 2.92
N LEU A 192 -15.08 -12.13 3.14
CA LEU A 192 -16.47 -11.89 2.73
C LEU A 192 -16.68 -11.94 1.22
N ALA A 193 -15.65 -11.68 0.42
CA ALA A 193 -15.73 -11.82 -1.03
C ALA A 193 -16.06 -13.26 -1.47
N PHE A 194 -15.95 -14.27 -0.60
CA PHE A 194 -16.36 -15.65 -0.91
C PHE A 194 -17.84 -15.95 -0.61
N GLU A 195 -18.60 -15.01 -0.03
CA GLU A 195 -20.04 -15.17 0.18
C GLU A 195 -20.85 -14.99 -1.12
N GLY A 196 -20.30 -14.23 -2.08
CA GLY A 196 -20.87 -14.09 -3.41
C GLY A 196 -20.58 -15.29 -4.32
N GLN A 197 -21.43 -15.47 -5.34
CA GLN A 197 -21.20 -16.43 -6.42
C GLN A 197 -21.07 -15.70 -7.77
N ALA A 198 -20.37 -16.32 -8.72
CA ALA A 198 -20.26 -15.85 -10.11
C ALA A 198 -19.68 -14.42 -10.30
N HIS A 199 -18.67 -14.04 -9.51
CA HIS A 199 -17.92 -12.80 -9.69
C HIS A 199 -16.40 -13.06 -9.65
N LEU A 200 -15.61 -12.15 -10.24
CA LEU A 200 -14.15 -12.34 -10.34
C LEU A 200 -13.39 -11.90 -9.09
N ALA A 201 -14.02 -11.15 -8.18
CA ALA A 201 -13.38 -10.69 -6.95
C ALA A 201 -12.84 -11.83 -6.06
N ALA A 202 -13.42 -13.03 -6.16
CA ALA A 202 -12.94 -14.20 -5.43
C ALA A 202 -11.49 -14.58 -5.75
N PHE A 203 -11.02 -14.34 -6.99
CA PHE A 203 -9.64 -14.60 -7.38
C PHE A 203 -8.67 -13.60 -6.74
N TYR A 204 -9.04 -12.32 -6.69
CA TYR A 204 -8.27 -11.28 -6.00
C TYR A 204 -8.17 -11.61 -4.50
N ALA A 205 -9.31 -11.89 -3.88
CA ALA A 205 -9.39 -12.26 -2.48
C ALA A 205 -8.56 -13.52 -2.17
N PHE A 206 -8.64 -14.55 -3.01
CA PHE A 206 -7.82 -15.76 -2.86
C PHE A 206 -6.33 -15.44 -2.83
N ALA A 207 -5.84 -14.64 -3.78
CA ALA A 207 -4.42 -14.27 -3.84
C ALA A 207 -3.97 -13.49 -2.59
N LYS A 208 -4.80 -12.56 -2.11
CA LYS A 208 -4.56 -11.77 -0.89
C LYS A 208 -4.53 -12.64 0.36
N LEU A 209 -5.52 -13.51 0.53
CA LEU A 209 -5.58 -14.43 1.68
C LEU A 209 -4.42 -15.43 1.67
N LYS A 210 -4.01 -15.93 0.49
CA LYS A 210 -2.83 -16.78 0.36
C LYS A 210 -1.52 -16.07 0.73
N ALA A 211 -1.42 -14.75 0.51
CA ALA A 211 -0.26 -14.00 1.00
C ALA A 211 -0.21 -13.95 2.54
N VAL A 212 -1.36 -13.70 3.19
CA VAL A 212 -1.47 -13.72 4.65
C VAL A 212 -1.17 -15.11 5.23
N GLU A 213 -1.62 -16.18 4.57
CA GLU A 213 -1.30 -17.55 4.98
C GLU A 213 0.23 -17.78 5.01
N ARG A 214 0.95 -17.32 3.98
CA ARG A 214 2.42 -17.42 3.96
C ARG A 214 3.07 -16.63 5.09
N THR A 215 2.60 -15.42 5.37
CA THR A 215 3.10 -14.59 6.47
C THR A 215 2.86 -15.27 7.82
N ASN A 216 1.66 -15.82 8.04
CA ASN A 216 1.33 -16.57 9.25
C ASN A 216 2.25 -17.78 9.45
N ILE A 217 2.46 -18.59 8.40
CA ILE A 217 3.35 -19.76 8.46
C ILE A 217 4.78 -19.34 8.78
N ARG A 218 5.27 -18.25 8.15
CA ARG A 218 6.61 -17.71 8.43
C ARG A 218 6.74 -17.28 9.89
N TRP A 219 5.77 -16.50 10.40
CA TRP A 219 5.76 -16.06 11.80
C TRP A 219 5.77 -17.23 12.78
N ILE A 220 4.92 -18.24 12.57
CA ILE A 220 4.90 -19.45 13.39
C ILE A 220 6.28 -20.14 13.39
N ALA A 221 6.90 -20.28 12.21
CA ALA A 221 8.22 -20.89 12.08
C ALA A 221 9.31 -20.09 12.82
N GLU A 222 9.30 -18.76 12.72
CA GLU A 222 10.21 -17.86 13.42
C GLU A 222 10.07 -17.97 14.94
N CYS A 223 8.84 -17.95 15.47
CA CYS A 223 8.58 -18.13 16.90
C CYS A 223 9.05 -19.51 17.41
N ILE A 224 8.83 -20.57 16.64
CA ILE A 224 9.29 -21.92 17.01
C ILE A 224 10.83 -21.97 17.04
N ASN A 225 11.48 -21.43 16.02
CA ASN A 225 12.94 -21.41 15.93
C ASN A 225 13.57 -20.56 17.05
N ALA A 226 12.92 -19.46 17.44
CA ALA A 226 13.34 -18.61 18.56
C ALA A 226 12.95 -19.17 19.95
N GLY A 227 12.27 -20.31 20.03
CA GLY A 227 11.78 -20.87 21.30
C GLY A 227 10.64 -20.08 21.96
N LYS A 228 10.06 -19.09 21.27
CA LYS A 228 9.05 -18.15 21.75
C LYS A 228 7.63 -18.57 21.35
N LYS A 229 7.24 -19.81 21.65
CA LYS A 229 5.93 -20.35 21.25
C LYS A 229 4.73 -19.57 21.80
N HIS A 230 4.90 -18.90 22.95
CA HIS A 230 3.85 -18.08 23.56
C HIS A 230 3.55 -16.80 22.78
N GLU A 231 4.47 -16.33 21.92
CA GLU A 231 4.28 -15.12 21.10
C GLU A 231 3.53 -15.42 19.79
N ILE A 232 3.29 -16.69 19.43
CA ILE A 232 2.66 -17.06 18.15
C ILE A 232 1.33 -16.33 17.95
N GLU A 233 0.46 -16.35 18.97
CA GLU A 233 -0.87 -15.74 18.91
C GLU A 233 -0.84 -14.20 18.83
N SER A 234 0.29 -13.56 19.12
CA SER A 234 0.38 -12.09 19.15
C SER A 234 0.26 -11.43 17.78
N LYS A 235 0.73 -12.08 16.72
CA LYS A 235 0.71 -11.56 15.34
C LYS A 235 0.03 -12.50 14.35
N LEU A 236 -0.68 -13.52 14.83
CA LEU A 236 -1.37 -14.47 13.97
C LEU A 236 -2.73 -13.90 13.53
N ILE A 237 -2.95 -13.80 12.22
CA ILE A 237 -4.25 -13.36 11.68
C ILE A 237 -5.02 -14.58 11.18
N HIS A 238 -6.10 -14.93 11.88
CA HIS A 238 -6.96 -16.04 11.47
C HIS A 238 -7.81 -15.68 10.24
N ILE A 239 -7.51 -16.32 9.11
CA ILE A 239 -8.21 -16.08 7.84
C ILE A 239 -9.64 -16.63 7.86
N PHE A 240 -9.81 -17.88 8.31
CA PHE A 240 -11.12 -18.52 8.44
C PHE A 240 -11.34 -18.85 9.92
N LYS A 241 -12.50 -18.44 10.44
CA LYS A 241 -12.91 -18.86 11.78
C LYS A 241 -13.13 -20.38 11.77
N ARG A 242 -12.64 -21.09 12.79
CA ARG A 242 -13.12 -22.45 13.04
C ARG A 242 -14.62 -22.35 13.32
N GLN A 243 -15.43 -23.05 12.54
CA GLN A 243 -16.80 -23.34 12.95
C GLN A 243 -16.70 -24.14 14.25
N GLN A 244 -17.10 -23.52 15.35
CA GLN A 244 -17.35 -24.21 16.63
C GLN A 244 -18.79 -24.71 16.63
#